data_AF-A0A662K2X7-F1
#
_entry.id   AF-A0A662K2X7-F1
#
_cell.length_a   1.000
_cell.length_b   1.000
_cell.length_c   1.000
_cell.angle_alpha   90.00
_cell.angle_beta   90.00
_cell.angle_gamma   90.00
#
_symmetry.space_group_name_H-M   'P 1'
#
loop_
_entity.id
_entity.type
_entity.pdbx_description
1 polymer ?
#
loop_
_entity_poly.entity_id
_entity_poly.type
_entity_poly.pdbx_seq_one_letter_code
_entity_poly.pdbx_strand_id
1 'polypeptide(L)'
;MFSLENCERCEFIKKRIPEGLDIEIKTYPHEFKNWTVDQIAEATYYEVYSDLQNTAPILLLPDGTKLKSVIEIKNKLEEFKK
;
A
#
# COMPACT_ATOMS: atom_id res chain seq x y z
N MET A 1 2.48 -3.99 -0.48
CA MET A 1 2.04 -2.58 -0.51
C MET A 1 0.70 -2.49 -1.22
N PHE A 2 -0.28 -1.88 -0.58
CA PHE A 2 -1.59 -1.60 -1.17
C PHE A 2 -1.64 -0.14 -1.64
N SER A 3 -2.15 0.07 -2.84
CA SER A 3 -2.24 1.36 -3.51
C SER A 3 -3.56 1.50 -4.24
N LEU A 4 -3.95 2.75 -4.53
CA LEU A 4 -5.13 3.06 -5.33
C LEU A 4 -4.71 3.61 -6.69
N GLU A 5 -5.55 3.40 -7.70
CA GLU A 5 -5.40 4.08 -8.99
C GLU A 5 -5.43 5.61 -8.81
N ASN A 6 -4.72 6.32 -9.69
CA ASN A 6 -4.64 7.79 -9.70
C ASN A 6 -4.20 8.43 -8.36
N CYS A 7 -3.46 7.68 -7.54
CA CYS A 7 -2.96 8.14 -6.25
C CYS A 7 -1.52 8.66 -6.38
N GLU A 8 -1.34 9.98 -6.43
CA GLU A 8 0.00 10.61 -6.52
C GLU A 8 0.95 10.19 -5.39
N ARG A 9 0.41 10.05 -4.17
CA ARG A 9 1.15 9.56 -2.99
C ARG A 9 1.65 8.13 -3.17
N CYS A 10 0.86 7.29 -3.82
CA CYS A 10 1.19 5.90 -4.08
C CYS A 10 2.31 5.83 -5.11
N GLU A 11 2.20 6.58 -6.21
CA GLU A 11 3.24 6.68 -7.24
C GLU A 11 4.56 7.23 -6.69
N PHE A 12 4.48 8.21 -5.78
CA PHE A 12 5.64 8.75 -5.07
C PHE A 12 6.41 7.68 -4.29
N ILE A 13 5.70 6.76 -3.63
CA ILE A 13 6.31 5.66 -2.88
C ILE A 13 6.83 4.57 -3.81
N LYS A 14 6.07 4.18 -4.84
CA LYS A 14 6.50 3.15 -5.81
C LYS A 14 7.86 3.47 -6.43
N LYS A 15 8.10 4.73 -6.79
CA LYS A 15 9.39 5.21 -7.32
C LYS A 15 10.56 5.16 -6.33
N ARG A 16 10.30 4.95 -5.04
CA ARG A 16 11.32 4.93 -3.98
C ARG A 16 11.61 3.53 -3.45
N ILE A 17 10.81 2.54 -3.86
CA ILE A 17 11.08 1.13 -3.55
C ILE A 17 12.43 0.77 -4.18
N PRO A 18 13.42 0.34 -3.37
CA PRO A 18 14.72 -0.04 -3.91
C PRO A 18 14.62 -1.28 -4.81
N GLU A 19 15.44 -1.30 -5.85
CA GLU A 19 15.62 -2.48 -6.69
C GLU A 19 16.20 -3.64 -5.85
N GLY A 20 15.61 -4.84 -5.96
CA GLY A 20 16.01 -6.01 -5.19
C GLY A 20 15.22 -6.24 -3.90
N LEU A 21 14.31 -5.33 -3.53
CA LEU A 21 13.38 -5.55 -2.42
C LEU A 21 12.11 -6.24 -2.94
N ASP A 22 11.80 -7.41 -2.40
CA ASP A 22 10.57 -8.14 -2.71
C ASP A 22 9.37 -7.44 -2.03
N ILE A 23 8.78 -6.47 -2.73
CA ILE A 23 7.53 -5.83 -2.33
C ILE A 23 6.48 -6.15 -3.38
N GLU A 24 5.49 -6.94 -2.98
CA GLU A 24 4.27 -7.11 -3.75
C GLU A 24 3.47 -5.80 -3.77
N ILE A 25 3.12 -5.27 -4.94
CA ILE A 25 2.33 -4.04 -5.08
C ILE A 25 0.96 -4.40 -5.63
N LYS A 26 -0.07 -4.21 -4.81
CA LYS A 26 -1.47 -4.36 -5.21
C LYS A 26 -2.07 -2.99 -5.47
N THR A 27 -2.62 -2.79 -6.66
CA THR A 27 -3.29 -1.54 -7.04
C THR A 27 -4.77 -1.83 -7.22
N TYR A 28 -5.61 -1.14 -6.45
CA TYR A 28 -7.06 -1.24 -6.53
C TYR A 28 -7.68 0.00 -7.14
N PRO A 29 -8.94 -0.08 -7.63
CA PRO A 29 -9.64 1.09 -8.13
C PRO A 29 -9.71 2.23 -7.11
N HIS A 30 -9.63 3.47 -7.57
CA HIS A 30 -9.80 4.63 -6.68
C HIS A 30 -11.21 4.69 -6.08
N GLU A 31 -12.20 4.33 -6.89
CA GLU A 31 -13.60 4.30 -6.50
C GLU A 31 -13.94 2.93 -5.90
N PHE A 32 -14.23 2.87 -4.60
CA PHE A 32 -14.57 1.62 -3.88
C PHE A 32 -15.73 0.84 -4.47
N LYS A 33 -16.69 1.53 -5.11
CA LYS A 33 -17.81 0.90 -5.82
C LYS A 33 -17.38 0.04 -7.01
N ASN A 34 -16.18 0.26 -7.55
CA ASN A 34 -15.61 -0.48 -8.67
C ASN A 34 -14.77 -1.68 -8.22
N TRP A 35 -14.64 -1.91 -6.91
CA TRP A 35 -13.88 -3.03 -6.39
C TRP A 35 -14.61 -4.34 -6.63
N THR A 36 -13.86 -5.37 -7.02
CA THR A 36 -14.40 -6.73 -7.12
C THR A 36 -14.55 -7.33 -5.72
N VAL A 37 -15.40 -8.36 -5.62
CA VAL A 37 -15.56 -9.11 -4.37
C VAL A 37 -14.23 -9.68 -3.89
N ASP A 38 -13.38 -10.16 -4.80
CA ASP A 38 -12.05 -10.67 -4.47
C ASP A 38 -11.12 -9.58 -3.89
N GLN A 39 -11.14 -8.38 -4.47
CA GLN A 39 -10.35 -7.25 -3.96
C GLN A 39 -10.81 -6.81 -2.57
N ILE A 40 -12.13 -6.80 -2.33
CA ILE A 40 -12.70 -6.49 -1.01
C ILE A 40 -12.31 -7.59 -0.01
N ALA A 41 -12.48 -8.86 -0.39
CA ALA A 41 -12.14 -10.00 0.46
C ALA A 41 -10.66 -9.99 0.85
N GLU A 42 -9.78 -9.76 -0.12
CA GLU A 42 -8.34 -9.69 0.10
C GLU A 42 -7.95 -8.51 0.99
N ALA A 43 -8.42 -7.30 0.68
CA ALA A 43 -8.15 -6.13 1.51
C ALA A 43 -8.71 -6.26 2.92
N THR A 44 -9.81 -6.99 3.10
CA THR A 44 -10.38 -7.30 4.42
C THR A 44 -9.55 -8.34 5.17
N TYR A 45 -9.08 -9.38 4.47
CA TYR A 45 -8.20 -10.41 5.02
C TYR A 45 -6.91 -9.82 5.59
N TYR A 46 -6.33 -8.85 4.89
CA TYR A 46 -5.15 -8.11 5.37
C TYR A 46 -5.48 -6.94 6.32
N GLU A 47 -6.75 -6.76 6.69
CA GLU A 47 -7.24 -5.68 7.56
C GLU A 47 -6.84 -4.28 7.08
N VAL A 48 -6.78 -4.07 5.75
CA VAL A 48 -6.44 -2.80 5.10
C VAL A 48 -7.63 -2.13 4.42
N TYR A 49 -8.76 -2.83 4.25
CA TYR A 49 -9.93 -2.32 3.53
C TYR A 49 -10.46 -0.99 4.10
N SER A 50 -10.73 -0.94 5.40
CA SER A 50 -11.19 0.28 6.08
C SER A 50 -10.13 1.38 6.08
N ASP A 51 -8.85 1.00 6.11
CA ASP A 51 -7.76 1.96 6.08
C ASP A 51 -7.61 2.60 4.70
N LEU A 52 -7.73 1.82 3.62
CA LEU A 52 -7.67 2.29 2.24
C LEU A 52 -8.77 3.30 1.92
N GLN A 53 -9.94 3.18 2.55
CA GLN A 53 -11.03 4.16 2.43
C GLN A 53 -10.67 5.53 2.99
N ASN A 54 -9.74 5.60 3.94
CA ASN A 54 -9.33 6.84 4.59
C ASN A 54 -7.99 7.37 4.07
N THR A 55 -7.05 6.47 3.74
CA THR A 55 -5.70 6.84 3.33
C THR A 55 -5.05 5.78 2.46
N ALA A 56 -4.30 6.25 1.46
CA ALA A 56 -3.42 5.43 0.64
C ALA A 56 -2.11 6.21 0.39
N PRO A 57 -0.96 5.52 0.22
CA PRO A 57 -0.78 4.06 0.21
C PRO A 57 -0.68 3.43 1.62
N ILE A 58 -0.76 2.10 1.68
CA ILE A 58 -0.51 1.31 2.90
C ILE A 58 0.59 0.29 2.64
N LEU A 59 1.67 0.32 3.43
CA LEU A 59 2.68 -0.73 3.43
C LEU A 59 2.41 -1.67 4.61
N LEU A 60 2.09 -2.92 4.30
CA LEU A 60 2.03 -4.01 5.26
C LEU A 60 3.41 -4.68 5.31
N LEU A 61 4.01 -4.73 6.49
CA LEU A 61 5.26 -5.42 6.75
C LEU A 61 5.02 -6.89 7.13
N PRO A 62 6.02 -7.78 7.01
CA PRO A 62 5.88 -9.21 7.31
C PRO A 62 5.49 -9.52 8.76
N ASP A 63 5.81 -8.62 9.70
CA ASP A 63 5.45 -8.71 11.11
C ASP A 63 4.01 -8.26 11.39
N GLY A 64 3.24 -7.89 10.35
CA GLY A 64 1.86 -7.42 10.46
C GLY A 64 1.73 -5.91 10.70
N THR A 65 2.85 -5.19 10.84
CA THR A 65 2.83 -3.73 11.01
C THR A 65 2.32 -3.02 9.75
N LYS A 66 1.34 -2.13 9.92
CA LYS A 66 0.71 -1.34 8.85
C LYS A 66 1.21 0.11 8.89
N LEU A 67 2.00 0.52 7.92
CA LEU A 67 2.42 1.91 7.72
C LEU A 67 1.44 2.59 6.77
N LYS A 68 0.80 3.67 7.24
CA LYS A 68 -0.29 4.35 6.51
C LYS A 68 0.09 5.76 6.03
N SER A 69 1.17 6.32 6.57
CA SER A 69 1.70 7.62 6.15
C SER A 69 2.77 7.46 5.09
N VAL A 70 2.74 8.31 4.07
CA VAL A 70 3.79 8.42 3.05
C VAL A 70 5.17 8.65 3.68
N ILE A 71 5.25 9.43 4.76
CA ILE A 71 6.53 9.72 5.43
C ILE A 71 7.07 8.46 6.13
N GLU A 72 6.20 7.73 6.83
CA GLU A 72 6.58 6.48 7.50
C GLU A 72 7.05 5.44 6.49
N ILE A 73 6.29 5.25 5.41
CA ILE A 73 6.64 4.31 4.34
C ILE A 73 7.96 4.70 3.68
N LYS A 74 8.15 5.99 3.37
CA LYS A 74 9.41 6.51 2.81
C LYS A 74 10.58 6.18 3.73
N ASN A 75 10.47 6.55 5.01
CA ASN A 75 11.55 6.32 5.97
C ASN A 75 11.86 4.82 6.08
N LYS A 76 10.83 3.96 6.10
CA LYS A 76 11.01 2.51 6.17
C LYS A 76 11.73 1.94 4.93
N LEU A 77 11.34 2.40 3.75
CA LEU A 77 12.03 2.02 2.50
C LEU A 77 13.49 2.50 2.48
N GLU A 78 13.80 3.65 3.08
CA GLU A 78 15.17 4.14 3.24
C GLU A 78 15.97 3.31 4.24
N GLU A 79 15.35 2.74 5.28
CA GLU A 79 16.01 1.77 6.17
C GLU A 79 16.41 0.49 5.43
N PHE A 80 15.58 -0.01 4.52
CA PHE A 80 15.89 -1.22 3.73
C PHE A 80 16.98 -1.02 2.67
N LYS A 81 17.37 0.22 2.38
CA LYS A 81 18.49 0.52 1.47
C LYS A 81 19.86 0.38 2.14
N LYS A 82 19.91 0.34 3.48
CA LYS A 82 21.16 0.21 4.24
C LYS A 82 21.52 -1.25 4.46
#